data_AF-A0AAV7E4J6-F1
#
_entry.id   AF-A0AAV7E4J6-F1
#
_cell.length_a   1.000
_cell.length_b   1.000
_cell.length_c   1.000
_cell.angle_alpha   90.00
_cell.angle_beta   90.00
_cell.angle_gamma   90.00
#
_symmetry.space_group_name_H-M   'P 1'
#
loop_
_entity.id
_entity.type
_entity.pdbx_description
1 polymer ?
#
loop_
_entity_poly.entity_id
_entity_poly.type
_entity_poly.pdbx_seq_one_letter_code
_entity_poly.pdbx_strand_id
1 'polypeptide(L)'
;MKEHLRSKENESVECVERDSRDQRQLNLHVCHNCVQFSYILLLKAKEVLDMQNTVALTFGNAFNIGALGTSRSLKVLLRISHKVTNRHIHMENGQKSDSRGALIVLEGLDRSGKTSQSAKLASFLAGKGFSVESWRFPERKTCVGEMISLYLSNKSQLDDQTIHLLFSANRWEKRFLMETKLRSGVTLIVDRYSYSGVAFSAAKGLDIQWCKAPETGLLAPDLVLYLDIPPEKAAERGDYGVERYEQLDFQRKVAHHYEILRDETWKIVDGCLPMEAVEKQLREFTLECVAKCRRGEPLSQLWL
;
A
#
# COMPACT_ATOMS: atom_id res chain seq x y z
N MET A 1 -62.74 -10.10 -0.35
CA MET A 1 -61.71 -9.39 -1.15
C MET A 1 -61.04 -8.22 -0.41
N LYS A 2 -61.77 -7.39 0.35
CA LYS A 2 -61.18 -6.27 1.12
C LYS A 2 -60.36 -6.67 2.37
N GLU A 3 -60.66 -7.80 3.01
CA GLU A 3 -59.90 -8.27 4.19
C GLU A 3 -58.55 -8.92 3.82
N HIS A 4 -58.46 -9.52 2.63
CA HIS A 4 -57.25 -10.20 2.17
C HIS A 4 -56.17 -9.25 1.63
N LEU A 5 -56.56 -8.02 1.27
CA LEU A 5 -55.62 -6.96 0.88
C LEU A 5 -55.04 -6.25 2.11
N ARG A 6 -55.82 -6.10 3.19
CA ARG A 6 -55.36 -5.52 4.46
C ARG A 6 -54.33 -6.39 5.19
N SER A 7 -54.39 -7.72 5.07
CA SER A 7 -53.40 -8.59 5.72
C SER A 7 -52.03 -8.53 5.03
N LYS A 8 -52.01 -8.42 3.70
CA LYS A 8 -50.76 -8.31 2.92
C LYS A 8 -50.05 -6.96 3.09
N GLU A 9 -50.80 -5.87 3.25
CA GLU A 9 -50.22 -4.55 3.57
C GLU A 9 -49.59 -4.55 4.97
N ASN A 10 -50.22 -5.17 5.97
CA ASN A 10 -49.65 -5.27 7.32
C ASN A 10 -48.38 -6.14 7.39
N GLU A 11 -48.33 -7.27 6.68
CA GLU A 11 -47.11 -8.10 6.59
C GLU A 11 -45.96 -7.36 5.89
N SER A 12 -46.27 -6.55 4.87
CA SER A 12 -45.27 -5.75 4.14
C SER A 12 -44.68 -4.63 5.02
N VAL A 13 -45.51 -3.98 5.84
CA VAL A 13 -45.07 -2.93 6.77
C VAL A 13 -44.26 -3.53 7.94
N GLU A 14 -44.64 -4.70 8.47
CA GLU A 14 -43.85 -5.41 9.48
C GLU A 14 -42.49 -5.88 8.95
N CYS A 15 -42.39 -6.33 7.70
CA CYS A 15 -41.13 -6.71 7.08
C CYS A 15 -40.18 -5.50 6.91
N VAL A 16 -40.71 -4.35 6.45
CA VAL A 16 -39.92 -3.12 6.30
C VAL A 16 -39.48 -2.56 7.66
N GLU A 17 -40.32 -2.66 8.70
CA GLU A 17 -39.94 -2.26 10.05
C GLU A 17 -38.88 -3.18 10.68
N ARG A 18 -38.95 -4.50 10.46
CA ARG A 18 -37.94 -5.45 10.97
C ARG A 18 -36.58 -5.22 10.31
N ASP A 19 -36.54 -5.02 8.99
CA ASP A 19 -35.31 -4.72 8.26
C ASP A 19 -34.68 -3.39 8.72
N SER A 20 -35.51 -2.37 8.99
CA SER A 20 -35.04 -1.09 9.53
C SER A 20 -34.50 -1.17 10.97
N ARG A 21 -35.00 -2.09 11.80
CA ARG A 21 -34.52 -2.34 13.17
C ARG A 21 -33.21 -3.13 13.17
N ASP A 22 -33.08 -4.11 12.28
CA ASP A 22 -31.84 -4.88 12.12
C ASP A 22 -30.73 -4.01 11.52
N GLN A 23 -31.03 -3.14 10.56
CA GLN A 23 -30.07 -2.17 10.03
C GLN A 23 -29.63 -1.14 11.09
N ARG A 24 -30.55 -0.69 11.96
CA ARG A 24 -30.22 0.19 13.10
C ARG A 24 -29.38 -0.55 14.15
N GLN A 25 -29.66 -1.82 14.43
CA GLN A 25 -28.84 -2.62 15.34
C GLN A 25 -27.44 -2.88 14.76
N LEU A 26 -27.32 -3.20 13.47
CA LEU A 26 -26.02 -3.34 12.79
C LEU A 26 -25.24 -2.03 12.83
N ASN A 27 -25.88 -0.90 12.53
CA ASN A 27 -25.26 0.42 12.58
C ASN A 27 -24.87 0.84 14.01
N LEU A 28 -25.66 0.50 15.03
CA LEU A 28 -25.27 0.70 16.43
C LEU A 28 -24.08 -0.18 16.82
N HIS A 29 -24.04 -1.44 16.36
CA HIS A 29 -22.95 -2.37 16.66
C HIS A 29 -21.63 -1.97 15.98
N VAL A 30 -21.69 -1.50 14.73
CA VAL A 30 -20.55 -0.94 13.99
C VAL A 30 -20.08 0.37 14.64
N CYS A 31 -21.00 1.24 15.07
CA CYS A 31 -20.67 2.48 15.76
C CYS A 31 -20.02 2.24 17.13
N HIS A 32 -20.53 1.28 17.91
CA HIS A 32 -19.95 0.91 19.21
C HIS A 32 -18.54 0.32 19.05
N ASN A 33 -18.31 -0.54 18.05
CA ASN A 33 -16.99 -1.07 17.74
C ASN A 33 -16.02 0.02 17.24
N CYS A 34 -16.49 1.01 16.47
CA CYS A 34 -15.64 2.10 15.97
C CYS A 34 -15.23 3.07 17.11
N VAL A 35 -16.15 3.39 18.02
CA VAL A 35 -15.85 4.21 19.21
C VAL A 35 -14.92 3.48 20.18
N GLN A 36 -15.13 2.18 20.37
CA GLN A 36 -14.28 1.35 21.23
C GLN A 36 -12.87 1.17 20.65
N PHE A 37 -12.75 1.05 19.32
CA PHE A 37 -11.44 1.02 18.65
C PHE A 37 -10.72 2.37 18.74
N SER A 38 -11.45 3.47 18.60
CA SER A 38 -10.92 4.84 18.76
C SER A 38 -10.44 5.09 20.20
N TYR A 39 -11.18 4.60 21.21
CA TYR A 39 -10.80 4.71 22.61
C TYR A 39 -9.57 3.85 22.95
N ILE A 40 -9.45 2.64 22.40
CA ILE A 40 -8.27 1.78 22.57
C ILE A 40 -7.03 2.41 21.90
N LEU A 41 -7.18 3.01 20.72
CA LEU A 41 -6.11 3.75 20.06
C LEU A 41 -5.66 4.98 20.87
N LEU A 42 -6.60 5.74 21.44
CA LEU A 42 -6.31 6.87 22.32
C LEU A 42 -5.61 6.43 23.62
N LEU A 43 -6.03 5.32 24.23
CA LEU A 43 -5.39 4.77 25.42
C LEU A 43 -3.96 4.28 25.13
N LYS A 44 -3.74 3.58 24.01
CA LYS A 44 -2.40 3.15 23.60
C LYS A 44 -1.49 4.32 23.23
N ALA A 45 -2.03 5.36 22.59
CA ALA A 45 -1.28 6.58 22.32
C ALA A 45 -0.86 7.28 23.61
N LYS A 46 -1.74 7.30 24.63
CA LYS A 46 -1.44 7.86 25.95
C LYS A 46 -0.37 7.06 26.69
N GLU A 47 -0.40 5.72 26.65
CA GLU A 47 0.65 4.88 27.23
C GLU A 47 2.02 5.11 26.59
N VAL A 48 2.07 5.31 25.26
CA VAL A 48 3.32 5.63 24.54
C VAL A 48 3.85 7.01 24.93
N LEU A 49 2.99 8.01 25.10
CA LEU A 49 3.35 9.35 25.57
C LEU A 49 3.83 9.34 27.03
N ASP A 50 3.17 8.60 27.91
CA ASP A 50 3.58 8.48 29.32
C ASP A 50 4.90 7.71 29.47
N MET A 51 5.16 6.71 28.61
CA MET A 51 6.42 5.99 28.56
C MET A 51 7.58 6.86 28.05
N GLN A 52 7.34 7.72 27.06
CA GLN A 52 8.34 8.69 26.58
C GLN A 52 8.65 9.76 27.64
N ASN A 53 7.66 10.24 28.39
CA ASN A 53 7.85 11.19 29.48
C ASN A 53 8.62 10.58 30.67
N THR A 54 8.42 9.28 30.95
CA THR A 54 9.15 8.55 32.00
C THR A 54 10.63 8.34 31.64
N VAL A 55 10.93 8.13 30.35
CA VAL A 55 12.31 8.08 29.84
C VAL A 55 12.97 9.46 29.88
N ALA A 56 12.24 10.54 29.57
CA ALA A 56 12.76 11.90 29.66
C ALA A 56 13.09 12.32 31.12
N LEU A 57 12.28 11.90 32.10
CA LEU A 57 12.51 12.19 33.52
C LEU A 57 13.67 11.39 34.14
N THR A 58 13.98 10.20 33.61
CA THR A 58 15.12 9.39 34.07
C THR A 58 16.45 9.87 33.48
N PHE A 59 16.46 10.51 32.31
CA PHE A 59 17.66 11.16 31.75
C PHE A 59 17.85 12.61 32.21
N GLY A 60 16.79 13.30 32.65
CA GLY A 60 16.85 14.69 33.12
C GLY A 60 17.48 14.91 34.52
N ASN A 61 17.64 13.85 35.32
CA ASN A 61 18.16 13.95 36.69
C ASN A 61 19.65 13.55 36.84
N ALA A 62 20.38 13.33 35.75
CA ALA A 62 21.80 12.92 35.79
C ALA A 62 22.80 14.08 35.62
N PHE A 63 22.35 15.34 35.49
CA PHE A 63 23.23 16.50 35.32
C PHE A 63 22.76 17.70 36.15
N ASN A 64 23.02 17.68 37.45
CA ASN A 64 23.38 18.86 38.24
C ASN A 64 23.64 18.45 39.71
N ILE A 65 24.85 18.73 40.20
CA ILE A 65 25.16 19.41 41.47
C ILE A 65 26.67 19.26 41.70
N GLY A 66 27.36 20.40 41.71
CA GLY A 66 28.74 20.52 42.14
C GLY A 66 28.85 20.77 43.65
N ALA A 67 29.87 20.15 44.23
CA ALA A 67 30.77 20.61 45.29
C ALA A 67 30.34 20.71 46.78
N LEU A 68 31.31 20.25 47.61
CA LEU A 68 31.59 20.40 49.06
C LEU A 68 30.87 19.50 50.09
N GLY A 69 31.67 18.70 50.82
CA GLY A 69 31.32 18.22 52.18
C GLY A 69 31.81 16.83 52.61
N THR A 70 33.05 16.74 53.10
CA THR A 70 33.63 15.86 54.16
C THR A 70 33.07 14.45 54.49
N SER A 71 33.98 13.46 54.41
CA SER A 71 34.27 12.35 55.37
C SER A 71 33.16 11.35 55.78
N ARG A 72 33.28 10.09 55.32
CA ARG A 72 33.80 8.95 56.11
C ARG A 72 33.69 7.62 55.34
N SER A 73 34.81 6.89 55.39
CA SER A 73 35.07 5.49 55.07
C SER A 73 33.87 4.52 55.02
N LEU A 74 33.76 3.72 53.95
CA LEU A 74 33.63 2.27 54.09
C LEU A 74 34.15 1.56 52.83
N LYS A 75 35.21 0.76 53.03
CA LYS A 75 35.80 -0.16 52.06
C LYS A 75 34.84 -1.32 51.81
N VAL A 76 34.54 -1.61 50.55
CA VAL A 76 34.25 -2.97 50.11
C VAL A 76 35.12 -3.27 48.89
N LEU A 77 36.03 -4.21 49.09
CA LEU A 77 36.92 -4.77 48.10
C LEU A 77 36.13 -5.80 47.28
N LEU A 78 36.09 -5.67 45.96
CA LEU A 78 36.03 -6.84 45.09
C LEU A 78 37.01 -6.65 43.94
N ARG A 79 38.19 -7.25 44.11
CA ARG A 79 39.16 -7.47 43.03
C ARG A 79 38.67 -8.65 42.21
N ILE A 80 38.33 -8.43 40.95
CA ILE A 80 38.43 -9.46 39.92
C ILE A 80 39.31 -8.89 38.82
N SER A 81 40.50 -9.47 38.72
CA SER A 81 41.48 -9.22 37.67
C SER A 81 41.11 -10.07 36.47
N HIS A 82 40.69 -9.46 35.36
CA HIS A 82 40.71 -10.12 34.06
C HIS A 82 41.49 -9.26 33.07
N LYS A 83 42.69 -9.73 32.76
CA LYS A 83 43.46 -9.36 31.56
C LYS A 83 42.58 -9.64 30.34
N VAL A 84 42.12 -8.59 29.68
CA VAL A 84 41.65 -8.67 28.29
C VAL A 84 42.72 -8.04 27.42
N THR A 85 43.23 -8.84 26.50
CA THR A 85 44.27 -8.48 25.55
C THR A 85 43.69 -7.49 24.53
N ASN A 86 44.35 -6.36 24.33
CA ASN A 86 44.08 -5.44 23.22
C ASN A 86 44.42 -6.15 21.92
N ARG A 87 43.45 -6.84 21.32
CA ARG A 87 43.50 -7.16 19.88
C ARG A 87 42.91 -5.96 19.16
N HIS A 88 43.76 -5.23 18.45
CA HIS A 88 43.34 -4.32 17.39
C HIS A 88 42.49 -5.13 16.40
N ILE A 89 41.17 -5.00 16.51
CA ILE A 89 40.26 -5.39 15.43
C ILE A 89 40.35 -4.25 14.43
N HIS A 90 40.98 -4.55 13.29
CA HIS A 90 40.88 -3.73 12.09
C HIS A 90 39.39 -3.61 11.77
N MET A 91 38.77 -2.47 12.10
CA MET A 91 37.46 -2.12 11.54
C MET A 91 37.73 -1.69 10.11
N GLU A 92 37.63 -2.64 9.18
CA GLU A 92 37.40 -2.30 7.79
C GLU A 92 36.10 -1.50 7.75
N ASN A 93 36.24 -0.23 7.43
CA ASN A 93 35.13 0.69 7.19
C ASN A 93 34.52 0.31 5.82
N GLY A 94 33.90 -0.87 5.75
CA GLY A 94 33.07 -1.26 4.63
C GLY A 94 31.85 -0.37 4.65
N GLN A 95 31.80 0.60 3.74
CA GLN A 95 30.56 1.27 3.36
C GLN A 95 29.53 0.17 3.07
N LYS A 96 28.64 -0.10 4.02
CA LYS A 96 27.45 -0.92 3.76
C LYS A 96 26.67 -0.15 2.72
N SER A 97 26.78 -0.55 1.45
CA SER A 97 25.79 -0.12 0.47
C SER A 97 24.44 -0.56 1.02
N ASP A 98 23.51 0.36 1.24
CA ASP A 98 22.12 0.09 1.64
C ASP A 98 21.37 -0.58 0.47
N SER A 99 21.87 -1.73 0.03
CA SER A 99 21.27 -2.54 -1.01
C SER A 99 19.88 -2.94 -0.54
N ARG A 100 18.87 -2.60 -1.35
CA ARG A 100 17.47 -2.91 -1.11
C ARG A 100 16.85 -3.60 -2.32
N GLY A 101 15.63 -4.10 -2.15
CA GLY A 101 14.79 -4.54 -3.25
C GLY A 101 14.27 -3.37 -4.07
N ALA A 102 13.89 -3.64 -5.32
CA ALA A 102 13.23 -2.66 -6.18
C ALA A 102 11.71 -2.70 -5.99
N LEU A 103 11.05 -1.54 -6.08
CA LEU A 103 9.61 -1.42 -6.20
C LEU A 103 9.25 -1.21 -7.68
N ILE A 104 8.72 -2.26 -8.31
CA ILE A 104 8.36 -2.26 -9.73
C ILE A 104 6.85 -2.36 -9.84
N VAL A 105 6.23 -1.40 -10.50
CA VAL A 105 4.77 -1.36 -10.71
C VAL A 105 4.44 -1.67 -12.16
N LEU A 106 3.41 -2.49 -12.39
CA LEU A 106 2.80 -2.68 -13.69
C LEU A 106 1.49 -1.88 -13.75
N GLU A 107 1.40 -0.99 -14.73
CA GLU A 107 0.21 -0.16 -15.01
C GLU A 107 -0.35 -0.45 -16.41
N GLY A 108 -1.58 -0.01 -16.66
CA GLY A 108 -2.28 -0.24 -17.92
C GLY A 108 -3.78 -0.42 -17.75
N LEU A 109 -4.51 -0.31 -18.86
CA LEU A 109 -5.95 -0.50 -18.93
C LEU A 109 -6.41 -1.89 -18.44
N ASP A 110 -7.69 -2.03 -18.15
CA ASP A 110 -8.25 -3.36 -17.87
C ASP A 110 -7.97 -4.32 -19.04
N ARG A 111 -7.68 -5.59 -18.71
CA ARG A 111 -7.27 -6.64 -19.67
C ARG A 111 -5.99 -6.39 -20.49
N SER A 112 -5.14 -5.43 -20.09
CA SER A 112 -3.83 -5.23 -20.74
C SER A 112 -2.80 -6.35 -20.53
N GLY A 113 -3.06 -7.29 -19.62
CA GLY A 113 -2.17 -8.44 -19.35
C GLY A 113 -1.24 -8.27 -18.13
N LYS A 114 -1.42 -7.20 -17.33
CA LYS A 114 -0.60 -6.92 -16.13
C LYS A 114 -0.44 -8.12 -15.22
N THR A 115 -1.55 -8.77 -14.86
CA THR A 115 -1.57 -9.94 -13.96
C THR A 115 -0.71 -11.10 -14.47
N SER A 116 -0.83 -11.43 -15.76
CA SER A 116 -0.04 -12.51 -16.35
C SER A 116 1.44 -12.14 -16.40
N GLN A 117 1.74 -10.89 -16.75
CA GLN A 117 3.10 -10.40 -16.86
C GLN A 117 3.78 -10.22 -15.50
N SER A 118 3.08 -9.77 -14.46
CA SER A 118 3.63 -9.63 -13.11
C SER A 118 4.02 -11.00 -12.53
N ALA A 119 3.16 -12.02 -12.70
CA ALA A 119 3.45 -13.38 -12.28
C ALA A 119 4.66 -13.99 -13.00
N LYS A 120 4.73 -13.83 -14.33
CA LYS A 120 5.87 -14.28 -15.15
C LYS A 120 7.17 -13.59 -14.76
N LEU A 121 7.11 -12.28 -14.54
CA LEU A 121 8.26 -11.48 -14.15
C LEU A 121 8.78 -11.87 -12.76
N ALA A 122 7.89 -12.12 -11.80
CA ALA A 122 8.27 -12.61 -10.48
C ALA A 122 8.92 -14.00 -10.55
N SER A 123 8.35 -14.93 -11.31
CA SER A 123 8.94 -16.25 -11.54
C SER A 123 10.33 -16.16 -12.16
N PHE A 124 10.50 -15.27 -13.15
CA PHE A 124 11.79 -15.02 -13.79
C PHE A 124 12.86 -14.50 -12.81
N LEU A 125 12.51 -13.52 -11.97
CA LEU A 125 13.44 -12.99 -10.97
C LEU A 125 13.79 -14.03 -9.90
N ALA A 126 12.80 -14.78 -9.42
CA ALA A 126 13.03 -15.87 -8.48
C ALA A 126 13.97 -16.93 -9.08
N GLY A 127 13.78 -17.30 -10.34
CA GLY A 127 14.66 -18.23 -11.08
C GLY A 127 16.09 -17.70 -11.27
N LYS A 128 16.31 -16.39 -11.15
CA LYS A 128 17.65 -15.76 -11.11
C LYS A 128 18.23 -15.63 -9.70
N GLY A 129 17.54 -16.12 -8.67
CA GLY A 129 17.99 -16.07 -7.28
C GLY A 129 17.71 -14.74 -6.57
N PHE A 130 16.88 -13.86 -7.13
CA PHE A 130 16.43 -12.66 -6.40
C PHE A 130 15.30 -13.01 -5.43
N SER A 131 15.30 -12.38 -4.26
CA SER A 131 14.14 -12.39 -3.37
C SER A 131 13.07 -11.46 -3.93
N VAL A 132 11.89 -12.01 -4.23
CA VAL A 132 10.83 -11.30 -4.93
C VAL A 132 9.45 -11.70 -4.42
N GLU A 133 8.54 -10.74 -4.30
CA GLU A 133 7.13 -10.96 -4.00
C GLU A 133 6.23 -10.28 -5.04
N SER A 134 5.08 -10.89 -5.32
CA SER A 134 4.03 -10.32 -6.18
C SER A 134 2.90 -9.77 -5.34
N TRP A 135 2.54 -8.52 -5.61
CA TRP A 135 1.51 -7.78 -4.89
C TRP A 135 0.51 -7.21 -5.90
N ARG A 136 -0.69 -6.84 -5.43
CA ARG A 136 -1.72 -6.22 -6.27
C ARG A 136 -2.50 -5.19 -5.47
N PHE A 137 -2.88 -4.09 -6.13
CA PHE A 137 -3.91 -3.19 -5.63
C PHE A 137 -5.17 -3.18 -6.52
N PRO A 138 -6.38 -3.10 -5.94
CA PRO A 138 -6.64 -3.14 -4.49
C PRO A 138 -6.31 -4.51 -3.88
N GLU A 139 -5.78 -4.52 -2.65
CA GLU A 139 -5.68 -5.73 -1.84
C GLU A 139 -7.08 -6.01 -1.27
N ARG A 140 -7.79 -6.93 -1.92
CA ARG A 140 -9.22 -7.17 -1.71
C ARG A 140 -9.54 -7.88 -0.39
N LYS A 141 -8.54 -8.43 0.31
CA LYS A 141 -8.75 -9.22 1.55
C LYS A 141 -8.79 -8.41 2.84
N THR A 142 -8.52 -7.10 2.80
CA THR A 142 -8.66 -6.25 4.00
C THR A 142 -10.06 -5.67 4.08
N CYS A 143 -10.48 -5.17 5.24
CA CYS A 143 -11.81 -4.56 5.39
C CYS A 143 -12.05 -3.43 4.37
N VAL A 144 -11.02 -2.63 4.08
CA VAL A 144 -11.08 -1.60 3.02
C VAL A 144 -11.18 -2.25 1.63
N GLY A 145 -10.38 -3.29 1.39
CA GLY A 145 -10.41 -4.07 0.15
C GLY A 145 -11.76 -4.73 -0.15
N GLU A 146 -12.46 -5.20 0.87
CA GLU A 146 -13.79 -5.79 0.76
C GLU A 146 -14.82 -4.76 0.31
N MET A 147 -14.80 -3.55 0.89
CA MET A 147 -15.66 -2.43 0.47
C MET A 147 -15.42 -2.05 -0.99
N ILE A 148 -14.15 -1.97 -1.41
CA ILE A 148 -13.77 -1.74 -2.81
C ILE A 148 -14.29 -2.87 -3.72
N SER A 149 -14.20 -4.12 -3.28
CA SER A 149 -14.63 -5.29 -4.04
C SER A 149 -16.14 -5.29 -4.28
N LEU A 150 -16.94 -4.94 -3.27
CA LEU A 150 -18.39 -4.77 -3.40
C LEU A 150 -18.72 -3.66 -4.40
N TYR A 151 -17.97 -2.55 -4.35
CA TYR A 151 -18.15 -1.46 -5.29
C TYR A 151 -17.83 -1.87 -6.74
N LEU A 152 -16.66 -2.49 -6.98
CA LEU A 152 -16.21 -2.90 -8.32
C LEU A 152 -17.11 -3.98 -8.95
N SER A 153 -17.70 -4.84 -8.12
CA SER A 153 -18.66 -5.87 -8.55
C SER A 153 -20.10 -5.36 -8.69
N ASN A 154 -20.32 -4.04 -8.61
CA ASN A 154 -21.64 -3.41 -8.68
C ASN A 154 -22.63 -3.88 -7.59
N LYS A 155 -22.13 -4.42 -6.46
CA LYS A 155 -22.94 -4.88 -5.31
C LYS A 155 -23.16 -3.80 -4.26
N SER A 156 -22.36 -2.73 -4.29
CA SER A 156 -22.57 -1.53 -3.50
C SER A 156 -22.38 -0.30 -4.38
N GLN A 157 -22.94 0.82 -3.93
CA GLN A 157 -22.73 2.10 -4.56
C GLN A 157 -22.17 3.11 -3.57
N LEU A 158 -21.11 3.79 -3.99
CA LEU A 158 -20.38 4.78 -3.22
C LEU A 158 -20.17 6.01 -4.10
N ASP A 159 -20.15 7.17 -3.45
CA ASP A 159 -19.72 8.42 -4.05
C ASP A 159 -18.28 8.34 -4.56
N ASP A 160 -17.98 9.10 -5.62
CA ASP A 160 -16.72 8.98 -6.36
C ASP A 160 -15.51 9.40 -5.52
N GLN A 161 -15.66 10.42 -4.69
CA GLN A 161 -14.65 10.88 -3.75
C GLN A 161 -14.45 9.83 -2.65
N THR A 162 -15.53 9.23 -2.17
CA THR A 162 -15.47 8.18 -1.15
C THR A 162 -14.69 6.96 -1.65
N ILE A 163 -15.05 6.41 -2.81
CA ILE A 163 -14.33 5.24 -3.34
C ILE A 163 -12.88 5.55 -3.68
N HIS A 164 -12.58 6.74 -4.19
CA HIS A 164 -11.20 7.18 -4.45
C HIS A 164 -10.34 7.14 -3.18
N LEU A 165 -10.86 7.71 -2.08
CA LEU A 165 -10.16 7.70 -0.79
C LEU A 165 -9.99 6.29 -0.23
N LEU A 166 -10.96 5.38 -0.43
CA LEU A 166 -10.80 3.98 -0.03
C LEU A 166 -9.68 3.28 -0.81
N PHE A 167 -9.59 3.49 -2.13
CA PHE A 167 -8.47 2.97 -2.92
C PHE A 167 -7.11 3.48 -2.40
N SER A 168 -7.05 4.76 -2.02
CA SER A 168 -5.83 5.35 -1.45
C SER A 168 -5.50 4.75 -0.08
N ALA A 169 -6.47 4.68 0.82
CA ALA A 169 -6.32 4.07 2.15
C ALA A 169 -5.83 2.61 2.06
N ASN A 170 -6.33 1.85 1.08
CA ASN A 170 -5.92 0.47 0.82
C ASN A 170 -4.44 0.34 0.41
N ARG A 171 -3.84 1.37 -0.20
CA ARG A 171 -2.38 1.43 -0.43
C ARG A 171 -1.62 1.85 0.83
N TRP A 172 -2.12 2.85 1.56
CA TRP A 172 -1.50 3.33 2.80
C TRP A 172 -1.39 2.26 3.88
N GLU A 173 -2.42 1.43 4.07
CA GLU A 173 -2.39 0.33 5.03
C GLU A 173 -1.25 -0.70 4.75
N LYS A 174 -0.74 -0.73 3.52
CA LYS A 174 0.36 -1.61 3.10
C LYS A 174 1.73 -0.95 3.09
N ARG A 175 1.79 0.39 3.13
CA ARG A 175 3.02 1.18 2.94
C ARG A 175 4.16 0.76 3.88
N PHE A 176 3.89 0.56 5.17
CA PHE A 176 4.91 0.15 6.14
C PHE A 176 5.48 -1.25 5.85
N LEU A 177 4.63 -2.22 5.50
CA LEU A 177 5.06 -3.57 5.18
C LEU A 177 5.86 -3.61 3.87
N MET A 178 5.41 -2.87 2.84
CA MET A 178 6.15 -2.72 1.59
C MET A 178 7.54 -2.14 1.84
N GLU A 179 7.65 -1.06 2.61
CA GLU A 179 8.94 -0.45 2.95
C GLU A 179 9.86 -1.44 3.67
N THR A 180 9.33 -2.17 4.66
CA THR A 180 10.08 -3.19 5.40
C THR A 180 10.64 -4.27 4.48
N LYS A 181 9.83 -4.78 3.56
CA LYS A 181 10.22 -5.78 2.56
C LYS A 181 11.31 -5.26 1.64
N LEU A 182 11.13 -4.07 1.06
CA LEU A 182 12.12 -3.44 0.18
C LEU A 182 13.45 -3.25 0.91
N ARG A 183 13.44 -2.69 2.13
CA ARG A 183 14.66 -2.50 2.94
C ARG A 183 15.36 -3.81 3.31
N SER A 184 14.63 -4.91 3.42
CA SER A 184 15.21 -6.25 3.63
C SER A 184 15.78 -6.90 2.36
N GLY A 185 15.76 -6.22 1.22
CA GLY A 185 16.29 -6.74 -0.06
C GLY A 185 15.25 -7.47 -0.93
N VAL A 186 13.97 -7.49 -0.53
CA VAL A 186 12.90 -8.14 -1.30
C VAL A 186 12.39 -7.19 -2.38
N THR A 187 12.49 -7.59 -3.64
CA THR A 187 11.90 -6.85 -4.77
C THR A 187 10.38 -7.06 -4.79
N LEU A 188 9.62 -5.99 -4.95
CA LEU A 188 8.16 -6.05 -5.03
C LEU A 188 7.73 -5.78 -6.47
N ILE A 189 7.00 -6.73 -7.07
CA ILE A 189 6.32 -6.55 -8.35
C ILE A 189 4.84 -6.33 -8.05
N VAL A 190 4.33 -5.14 -8.38
CA VAL A 190 3.00 -4.70 -7.97
C VAL A 190 2.10 -4.50 -9.19
N ASP A 191 1.00 -5.25 -9.25
CA ASP A 191 -0.05 -5.07 -10.26
C ASP A 191 -1.01 -3.95 -9.82
N ARG A 192 -0.93 -2.80 -10.52
CA ARG A 192 -1.57 -1.51 -10.19
C ARG A 192 -1.07 -0.86 -8.91
N TYR A 193 -0.95 0.47 -8.92
CA TYR A 193 -0.58 1.28 -7.76
C TYR A 193 -1.33 2.63 -7.76
N SER A 194 -0.69 3.70 -7.28
CA SER A 194 -1.26 5.05 -7.19
C SER A 194 -1.71 5.61 -8.55
N TYR A 195 -1.01 5.29 -9.63
CA TYR A 195 -1.35 5.78 -10.97
C TYR A 195 -2.70 5.27 -11.45
N SER A 196 -3.03 3.98 -11.23
CA SER A 196 -4.39 3.45 -11.43
C SER A 196 -5.42 4.25 -10.62
N GLY A 197 -5.13 4.55 -9.35
CA GLY A 197 -6.04 5.32 -8.49
C GLY A 197 -6.38 6.70 -9.06
N VAL A 198 -5.36 7.43 -9.51
CA VAL A 198 -5.52 8.76 -10.11
C VAL A 198 -6.18 8.70 -11.48
N ALA A 199 -5.69 7.85 -12.39
CA ALA A 199 -6.18 7.79 -13.76
C ALA A 199 -7.67 7.42 -13.84
N PHE A 200 -8.10 6.42 -13.06
CA PHE A 200 -9.50 6.00 -13.03
C PHE A 200 -10.42 7.05 -12.41
N SER A 201 -9.96 7.75 -11.38
CA SER A 201 -10.79 8.73 -10.69
C SER A 201 -10.91 10.03 -11.49
N ALA A 202 -9.81 10.48 -12.09
CA ALA A 202 -9.83 11.62 -13.01
C ALA A 202 -10.70 11.34 -14.25
N ALA A 203 -10.71 10.10 -14.77
CA ALA A 203 -11.59 9.70 -15.87
C ALA A 203 -13.09 9.81 -15.54
N LYS A 204 -13.45 9.83 -14.24
CA LYS A 204 -14.82 10.07 -13.75
C LYS A 204 -15.13 11.57 -13.59
N GLY A 205 -14.16 12.45 -13.81
CA GLY A 205 -14.31 13.90 -13.76
C GLY A 205 -13.75 14.56 -12.49
N LEU A 206 -13.03 13.82 -11.65
CA LEU A 206 -12.40 14.38 -10.45
C LEU A 206 -11.14 15.14 -10.85
N ASP A 207 -10.83 16.21 -10.11
CA ASP A 207 -9.62 16.98 -10.35
C ASP A 207 -8.37 16.11 -10.13
N ILE A 208 -7.42 16.17 -11.07
CA ILE A 208 -6.25 15.29 -11.05
C ILE A 208 -5.33 15.61 -9.86
N GLN A 209 -5.21 16.88 -9.45
CA GLN A 209 -4.38 17.24 -8.30
C GLN A 209 -5.03 16.80 -6.99
N TRP A 210 -6.35 16.93 -6.89
CA TRP A 210 -7.12 16.36 -5.78
C TRP A 210 -6.93 14.84 -5.70
N CYS A 211 -6.95 14.13 -6.84
CA CYS A 211 -6.70 12.69 -6.86
C CYS A 211 -5.25 12.31 -6.49
N LYS A 212 -4.26 13.16 -6.79
CA LYS A 212 -2.86 12.92 -6.40
C LYS A 212 -2.60 13.16 -4.92
N ALA A 213 -3.27 14.16 -4.33
CA ALA A 213 -3.06 14.57 -2.95
C ALA A 213 -3.11 13.43 -1.90
N PRO A 214 -4.07 12.48 -1.93
CA PRO A 214 -4.09 11.40 -0.94
C PRO A 214 -3.00 10.35 -1.18
N GLU A 215 -2.34 10.32 -2.34
CA GLU A 215 -1.23 9.40 -2.64
C GLU A 215 0.15 9.98 -2.29
N THR A 216 0.25 11.31 -2.17
CA THR A 216 1.51 12.01 -1.91
C THR A 216 2.17 11.48 -0.65
N GLY A 217 3.43 11.05 -0.77
CA GLY A 217 4.20 10.49 0.35
C GLY A 217 4.23 8.96 0.44
N LEU A 218 3.45 8.25 -0.39
CA LEU A 218 3.63 6.81 -0.62
C LEU A 218 5.03 6.50 -1.16
N LEU A 219 5.42 5.24 -1.20
CA LEU A 219 6.70 4.84 -1.79
C LEU A 219 6.67 5.08 -3.30
N ALA A 220 7.61 5.87 -3.81
CA ALA A 220 7.75 6.04 -5.25
C ALA A 220 8.29 4.74 -5.87
N PRO A 221 7.69 4.24 -6.96
CA PRO A 221 8.24 3.11 -7.70
C PRO A 221 9.58 3.47 -8.33
N ASP A 222 10.51 2.52 -8.31
CA ASP A 222 11.78 2.63 -9.04
C ASP A 222 11.58 2.47 -10.55
N LEU A 223 10.49 1.80 -10.94
CA LEU A 223 10.14 1.51 -12.32
C LEU A 223 8.63 1.35 -12.46
N VAL A 224 8.05 2.04 -13.45
CA VAL A 224 6.66 1.87 -13.87
C VAL A 224 6.65 1.25 -15.26
N LEU A 225 6.20 0.00 -15.36
CA LEU A 225 6.02 -0.73 -16.60
C LEU A 225 4.58 -0.54 -17.08
N TYR A 226 4.38 0.31 -18.09
CA TYR A 226 3.05 0.57 -18.64
C TYR A 226 2.79 -0.32 -19.85
N LEU A 227 1.83 -1.23 -19.72
CA LEU A 227 1.35 -2.08 -20.82
C LEU A 227 0.34 -1.30 -21.66
N ASP A 228 0.82 -0.72 -22.75
CA ASP A 228 0.03 0.12 -23.64
C ASP A 228 -0.73 -0.72 -24.64
N ILE A 229 -2.06 -0.65 -24.60
CA ILE A 229 -2.94 -1.38 -25.50
C ILE A 229 -4.15 -0.52 -25.83
N PRO A 230 -4.59 -0.47 -27.10
CA PRO A 230 -5.84 0.19 -27.45
C PRO A 230 -7.02 -0.42 -26.65
N PRO A 231 -7.92 0.40 -26.08
CA PRO A 231 -9.10 -0.08 -25.35
C PRO A 231 -9.91 -1.12 -26.12
N GLU A 232 -10.01 -0.98 -27.44
CA GLU A 232 -10.73 -1.89 -28.33
C GLU A 232 -10.12 -3.30 -28.30
N LYS A 233 -8.79 -3.40 -28.44
CA LYS A 233 -8.07 -4.68 -28.38
C LYS A 233 -8.06 -5.28 -26.99
N ALA A 234 -8.08 -4.45 -25.95
CA ALA A 234 -8.17 -4.92 -24.59
C ALA A 234 -9.55 -5.54 -24.30
N ALA A 235 -10.62 -4.96 -24.87
CA ALA A 235 -11.98 -5.47 -24.72
C ALA A 235 -12.22 -6.83 -25.39
N GLU A 236 -11.41 -7.20 -26.39
CA GLU A 236 -11.45 -8.52 -27.04
C GLU A 236 -10.92 -9.66 -26.14
N ARG A 237 -10.34 -9.35 -24.97
CA ARG A 237 -9.64 -10.32 -24.12
C ARG A 237 -10.48 -10.79 -22.92
N GLY A 238 -10.90 -12.05 -22.96
CA GLY A 238 -11.61 -12.71 -21.86
C GLY A 238 -13.01 -12.15 -21.63
N ASP A 239 -13.58 -12.38 -20.44
CA ASP A 239 -14.91 -11.88 -20.08
C ASP A 239 -14.87 -10.40 -19.72
N TYR A 240 -14.77 -9.52 -20.72
CA TYR A 240 -14.82 -8.07 -20.56
C TYR A 240 -16.24 -7.58 -20.28
N GLY A 241 -16.39 -6.62 -19.37
CA GLY A 241 -17.66 -5.99 -19.01
C GLY A 241 -18.25 -6.51 -17.70
N VAL A 242 -17.52 -7.34 -16.95
CA VAL A 242 -17.98 -7.92 -15.68
C VAL A 242 -17.77 -6.92 -14.53
N GLU A 243 -16.64 -6.23 -14.50
CA GLU A 243 -16.37 -5.21 -13.48
C GLU A 243 -16.83 -3.82 -13.92
N ARG A 244 -17.18 -2.98 -12.95
CA ARG A 244 -17.77 -1.63 -13.14
C ARG A 244 -17.09 -0.76 -14.19
N TYR A 245 -15.76 -0.85 -14.32
CA TYR A 245 -14.96 0.03 -15.17
C TYR A 245 -14.61 -0.57 -16.54
N GLU A 246 -15.01 -1.81 -16.83
CA GLU A 246 -14.79 -2.46 -18.12
C GLU A 246 -15.82 -1.93 -19.15
N GLN A 247 -15.74 -0.63 -19.44
CA GLN A 247 -16.55 0.10 -20.40
C GLN A 247 -15.63 0.84 -21.37
N LEU A 248 -15.84 0.68 -22.68
CA LEU A 248 -14.89 1.14 -23.71
C LEU A 248 -14.62 2.65 -23.63
N ASP A 249 -15.68 3.47 -23.58
CA ASP A 249 -15.55 4.94 -23.50
C ASP A 249 -14.89 5.39 -22.21
N PHE A 250 -15.10 4.66 -21.12
CA PHE A 250 -14.44 4.94 -19.86
C PHE A 250 -12.95 4.62 -19.94
N GLN A 251 -12.58 3.46 -20.48
CA GLN A 251 -11.17 3.07 -20.63
C GLN A 251 -10.40 3.99 -21.57
N ARG A 252 -11.04 4.59 -22.59
CA ARG A 252 -10.43 5.65 -23.42
C ARG A 252 -10.04 6.88 -22.59
N LYS A 253 -10.91 7.32 -21.67
CA LYS A 253 -10.60 8.43 -20.74
C LYS A 253 -9.47 8.05 -19.79
N VAL A 254 -9.48 6.82 -19.27
CA VAL A 254 -8.40 6.30 -18.41
C VAL A 254 -7.06 6.31 -19.14
N ALA A 255 -7.02 5.88 -20.41
CA ALA A 255 -5.80 5.89 -21.23
C ALA A 255 -5.21 7.30 -21.33
N HIS A 256 -6.05 8.30 -21.58
CA HIS A 256 -5.63 9.70 -21.64
C HIS A 256 -5.03 10.18 -20.31
N HIS A 257 -5.63 9.84 -19.17
CA HIS A 257 -5.05 10.21 -17.88
C HIS A 257 -3.75 9.48 -17.56
N TYR A 258 -3.57 8.25 -18.03
CA TYR A 258 -2.28 7.58 -17.94
C TYR A 258 -1.20 8.32 -18.74
N GLU A 259 -1.50 8.87 -19.91
CA GLU A 259 -0.55 9.69 -20.68
C GLU A 259 -0.08 10.92 -19.90
N ILE A 260 -1.00 11.60 -19.22
CA ILE A 260 -0.71 12.79 -18.39
C ILE A 260 0.20 12.45 -17.20
N LEU A 261 0.08 11.26 -16.62
CA LEU A 261 0.81 10.86 -15.41
C LEU A 261 2.23 10.35 -15.67
N ARG A 262 2.65 10.23 -16.94
CA ARG A 262 3.96 9.69 -17.30
C ARG A 262 5.09 10.62 -16.83
N ASP A 263 6.14 10.00 -16.32
CA ASP A 263 7.41 10.66 -16.00
C ASP A 263 8.60 9.77 -16.44
N GLU A 264 9.82 10.14 -16.04
CA GLU A 264 11.05 9.43 -16.42
C GLU A 264 11.14 7.97 -15.91
N THR A 265 10.36 7.61 -14.89
CA THR A 265 10.32 6.24 -14.34
C THR A 265 9.51 5.28 -15.22
N TRP A 266 8.79 5.80 -16.21
CA TRP A 266 7.90 5.01 -17.06
C TRP A 266 8.65 4.35 -18.21
N LYS A 267 8.40 3.05 -18.40
CA LYS A 267 8.75 2.30 -19.60
C LYS A 267 7.47 1.82 -20.26
N ILE A 268 7.23 2.34 -21.46
CA ILE A 268 6.07 2.00 -22.27
C ILE A 268 6.37 0.71 -23.04
N VAL A 269 5.49 -0.27 -22.90
CA VAL A 269 5.60 -1.56 -23.60
C VAL A 269 4.34 -1.79 -24.40
N ASP A 270 4.50 -2.02 -25.71
CA ASP A 270 3.38 -2.34 -26.59
C ASP A 270 2.76 -3.69 -26.19
N GLY A 271 1.59 -3.62 -25.57
CA GLY A 271 0.80 -4.77 -25.11
C GLY A 271 0.07 -5.50 -26.25
N CYS A 272 0.18 -5.04 -27.49
CA CYS A 272 -0.30 -5.74 -28.69
C CYS A 272 0.69 -6.78 -29.20
N LEU A 273 1.95 -6.72 -28.77
CA LEU A 273 2.97 -7.70 -29.15
C LEU A 273 2.64 -9.10 -28.60
N PRO A 274 3.20 -10.17 -29.20
CA PRO A 274 3.13 -11.51 -28.63
C PRO A 274 3.62 -11.54 -27.18
N MET A 275 3.03 -12.42 -26.37
CA MET A 275 3.25 -12.48 -24.92
C MET A 275 4.74 -12.57 -24.55
N GLU A 276 5.51 -13.36 -25.30
CA GLU A 276 6.94 -13.59 -25.11
C GLU A 276 7.78 -12.33 -25.43
N ALA A 277 7.35 -11.53 -26.41
CA ALA A 277 8.03 -10.29 -26.78
C ALA A 277 7.82 -9.22 -25.72
N VAL A 278 6.59 -9.08 -25.20
CA VAL A 278 6.28 -8.23 -24.05
C VAL A 278 7.12 -8.68 -22.85
N GLU A 279 7.08 -9.97 -22.53
CA GLU A 279 7.81 -10.54 -21.40
C GLU A 279 9.31 -10.25 -21.47
N LYS A 280 9.93 -10.37 -22.66
CA LYS A 280 11.34 -10.05 -22.87
C LYS A 280 11.66 -8.59 -22.51
N GLN A 281 10.87 -7.64 -23.00
CA GLN A 281 11.09 -6.20 -22.71
C GLN A 281 10.96 -5.91 -21.22
N LEU A 282 9.92 -6.44 -20.57
CA LEU A 282 9.71 -6.24 -19.13
C LEU A 282 10.89 -6.77 -18.31
N ARG A 283 11.43 -7.94 -18.67
CA ARG A 283 12.59 -8.53 -18.01
C ARG A 283 13.84 -7.67 -18.14
N GLU A 284 14.09 -7.08 -19.31
CA GLU A 284 15.25 -6.21 -19.56
C GLU A 284 15.20 -4.96 -18.67
N PHE A 285 14.11 -4.21 -18.70
CA PHE A 285 13.94 -3.01 -17.86
C PHE A 285 14.00 -3.33 -16.37
N THR A 286 13.40 -4.46 -15.98
CA THR A 286 13.38 -4.91 -14.58
C THR A 286 14.78 -5.25 -14.06
N LEU A 287 15.60 -5.95 -14.83
CA LEU A 287 16.96 -6.30 -14.40
C LEU A 287 17.84 -5.06 -14.24
N GLU A 288 17.70 -4.08 -15.13
CA GLU A 288 18.40 -2.80 -15.02
C GLU A 288 18.01 -2.07 -13.72
N CYS A 289 16.71 -1.99 -13.43
CA CYS A 289 16.18 -1.38 -12.22
C CYS A 289 16.67 -2.09 -10.95
N VAL A 290 16.53 -3.42 -10.88
CA VAL A 290 17.00 -4.22 -9.73
C VAL A 290 18.50 -4.02 -9.49
N ALA A 291 19.31 -3.94 -10.55
CA ALA A 291 20.73 -3.69 -10.43
C ALA A 291 21.04 -2.28 -9.87
N LYS A 292 20.25 -1.25 -10.21
CA LYS A 292 20.38 0.10 -9.64
C LYS A 292 20.07 0.11 -8.14
N CYS A 293 18.93 -0.45 -7.72
CA CYS A 293 18.55 -0.50 -6.30
C CYS A 293 19.56 -1.26 -5.43
N ARG A 294 20.15 -2.35 -5.97
CA ARG A 294 21.20 -3.12 -5.27
C ARG A 294 22.53 -2.38 -5.13
N ARG A 295 22.76 -1.31 -5.91
CA ARG A 295 23.92 -0.41 -5.72
C ARG A 295 23.69 0.65 -4.64
N GLY A 296 22.55 0.63 -3.96
CA GLY A 296 22.26 1.51 -2.82
C GLY A 296 21.44 2.75 -3.16
N GLU A 297 20.66 2.73 -4.25
CA GLU A 297 19.69 3.79 -4.53
C GLU A 297 18.65 3.86 -3.40
N PRO A 298 18.41 5.02 -2.77
CA PRO A 298 17.47 5.12 -1.65
C PRO A 298 16.02 4.98 -2.11
N LEU A 299 15.11 4.69 -1.19
CA LEU A 299 13.67 4.82 -1.45
C LEU A 299 13.31 6.31 -1.51
N SER A 300 12.53 6.70 -2.52
CA SER A 300 11.95 8.04 -2.64
C SER A 300 10.45 8.01 -2.33
N GLN A 301 9.87 9.20 -2.20
CA GLN A 301 8.45 9.36 -1.94
C GLN A 301 7.72 9.86 -3.19
N LEU A 302 6.52 9.35 -3.41
CA LEU A 302 5.72 9.64 -4.59
C LEU A 302 5.16 11.07 -4.51
N TRP A 303 5.41 11.85 -5.57
CA TRP A 303 4.90 13.21 -5.76
C TRP A 303 5.20 14.20 -4.63
N LEU A 304 6.39 14.08 -4.02
CA LEU A 304 6.97 15.03 -3.08
C LEU A 304 8.16 15.79 -3.68
#